data_AF-A0A370GL33-F1
#
_entry.id   AF-A0A370GL33-F1
#
_cell.length_a   1.000
_cell.length_b   1.000
_cell.length_c   1.000
_cell.angle_alpha   90.00
_cell.angle_beta   90.00
_cell.angle_gamma   90.00
#
_symmetry.space_group_name_H-M   'P 1'
#
loop_
_entity.id
_entity.type
_entity.pdbx_description
1 polymer ?
#
loop_
_entity_poly.entity_id
_entity_poly.type
_entity_poly.pdbx_seq_one_letter_code
_entity_poly.pdbx_strand_id
1 'polypeptide(L)'
;MKSKLIGTLIVGGLLFTGVAYAKDINMKTVPKNVEVKAPQPPKIVNDKDWKNVTKLDLSMKYDFNTSVEGFVADNSAAYAKEATDDMKEMKITKDKYYYYVSRAYATRNGLDIMKVKGVALNKDFDNMRSLADIIINEQDKRMKDIPKKADHKDINVVIKYRRDASDREIKAIEYMKELTYDLDAAINGWKKPKYGFSYQADGDKIKEIEAFIEGE
;
A
#
# COMPACT_ATOMS: atom_id res chain seq x y z
N MET A 1 15.02 40.17 46.32
CA MET A 1 16.07 41.00 45.69
C MET A 1 16.76 40.17 44.61
N LYS A 2 16.77 40.66 43.34
CA LYS A 2 17.66 40.35 42.18
C LYS A 2 17.83 38.86 41.78
N SER A 3 17.23 38.28 40.72
CA SER A 3 17.27 38.50 39.25
C SER A 3 18.36 37.72 38.46
N LYS A 4 17.90 37.00 37.40
CA LYS A 4 18.59 36.51 36.15
C LYS A 4 19.48 35.25 36.30
N LEU A 5 19.63 34.30 35.36
CA LEU A 5 19.49 34.16 33.89
C LEU A 5 18.87 32.77 33.54
N ILE A 6 17.94 32.59 32.57
CA ILE A 6 18.07 32.40 31.10
C ILE A 6 18.91 31.18 30.65
N GLY A 7 18.27 30.28 29.89
CA GLY A 7 18.97 29.29 29.06
C GLY A 7 18.09 28.19 28.45
N THR A 8 17.16 28.55 27.54
CA THR A 8 16.44 27.59 26.68
C THR A 8 17.39 27.06 25.60
N LEU A 9 17.45 25.74 25.40
CA LEU A 9 18.14 25.12 24.26
C LEU A 9 17.09 24.49 23.33
N ILE A 10 16.83 25.15 22.20
CA ILE A 10 16.10 24.59 21.06
C ILE A 10 17.16 24.20 20.03
N VAL A 11 17.17 22.94 19.60
CA VAL A 11 17.78 22.55 18.34
C VAL A 11 16.72 21.77 17.55
N GLY A 12 16.01 22.50 16.70
CA GLY A 12 15.27 21.93 15.58
C GLY A 12 16.21 21.77 14.39
N GLY A 13 16.04 20.67 13.65
CA GLY A 13 16.76 20.40 12.41
C GLY A 13 15.88 19.64 11.44
N LEU A 14 14.94 20.34 10.80
CA LEU A 14 14.26 19.92 9.58
C LEU A 14 14.85 20.75 8.44
N LEU A 15 15.66 20.12 7.58
CA LEU A 15 16.13 20.71 6.33
C LEU A 15 15.20 20.26 5.20
N PHE A 16 14.33 21.16 4.76
CA PHE A 16 13.79 21.12 3.40
C PHE A 16 14.40 22.30 2.63
N THR A 17 15.32 21.98 1.73
CA THR A 17 15.82 22.91 0.71
C THR A 17 14.78 23.03 -0.40
N GLY A 18 14.03 24.13 -0.38
CA GLY A 18 13.25 24.62 -1.51
C GLY A 18 13.90 25.89 -2.07
N VAL A 19 14.52 25.78 -3.23
CA VAL A 19 15.02 26.91 -4.01
C VAL A 19 13.84 27.59 -4.72
N ALA A 20 13.67 28.89 -4.49
CA ALA A 20 13.02 29.78 -5.45
C ALA A 20 13.59 31.19 -5.32
N TYR A 21 14.13 31.69 -6.43
CA TYR A 21 14.60 33.05 -6.65
C TYR A 21 13.44 34.05 -6.56
N ALA A 22 13.63 35.13 -5.80
CA ALA A 22 12.98 36.42 -6.06
C ALA A 22 13.93 37.57 -5.73
N LYS A 23 14.11 38.43 -6.72
CA LYS A 23 14.98 39.62 -6.79
C LYS A 23 14.47 40.72 -5.87
N ASP A 24 15.41 41.56 -5.41
CA ASP A 24 15.27 42.68 -4.47
C ASP A 24 13.92 43.41 -4.44
N ILE A 25 13.29 43.43 -3.25
CA ILE A 25 12.32 44.48 -2.89
C ILE A 25 12.74 45.08 -1.55
N ASN A 26 13.08 46.36 -1.64
CA ASN A 26 13.43 47.32 -0.60
C ASN A 26 12.57 47.16 0.68
N MET A 27 13.18 46.82 1.83
CA MET A 27 12.49 46.70 3.12
C MET A 27 12.06 48.09 3.62
N LYS A 28 10.79 48.46 3.38
CA LYS A 28 10.09 49.42 4.25
C LYS A 28 9.61 48.65 5.49
N THR A 29 10.04 49.12 6.66
CA THR A 29 9.62 48.62 7.97
C THR A 29 8.09 48.67 8.11
N VAL A 30 7.46 47.51 8.29
CA VAL A 30 6.02 47.38 8.60
C VAL A 30 5.84 47.18 10.12
N PRO A 31 4.80 47.77 10.75
CA PRO A 31 4.64 47.77 12.20
C PRO A 31 4.47 46.37 12.81
N LYS A 32 5.00 46.25 14.03
CA LYS A 32 4.97 45.08 14.90
C LYS A 32 3.55 44.85 15.46
N ASN A 33 2.65 44.29 14.66
CA ASN A 33 1.48 43.50 15.09
C ASN A 33 0.64 43.11 13.87
N VAL A 34 1.03 42.02 13.20
CA VAL A 34 0.09 41.23 12.40
C VAL A 34 0.34 39.78 12.80
N GLU A 35 -0.60 39.21 13.53
CA GLU A 35 -0.63 37.79 13.82
C GLU A 35 -0.85 37.06 12.49
N VAL A 36 0.23 36.58 11.88
CA VAL A 36 0.17 35.78 10.65
C VAL A 36 -0.44 34.45 11.04
N LYS A 37 -1.75 34.31 10.87
CA LYS A 37 -2.41 33.00 10.90
C LYS A 37 -1.71 32.13 9.88
N ALA A 38 -1.08 31.06 10.35
CA ALA A 38 -0.52 30.03 9.49
C ALA A 38 -1.60 29.62 8.46
N PRO A 39 -1.26 29.46 7.17
CA PRO A 39 -2.21 28.98 6.19
C PRO A 39 -2.75 27.64 6.70
N GLN A 40 -4.05 27.60 6.99
CA GLN A 40 -4.68 26.33 7.35
C GLN A 40 -4.46 25.37 6.19
N PRO A 41 -4.09 24.10 6.47
CA PRO A 41 -4.00 23.10 5.41
C PRO A 41 -5.32 23.14 4.62
N PRO A 42 -5.26 23.05 3.29
CA PRO A 42 -6.46 23.11 2.47
C PRO A 42 -7.48 22.12 3.02
N LYS A 43 -8.67 22.64 3.34
CA LYS A 43 -9.81 21.83 3.77
C LYS A 43 -10.02 20.76 2.69
N ILE A 44 -9.79 19.49 3.01
CA ILE A 44 -10.09 18.39 2.10
C ILE A 44 -11.61 18.43 1.92
N VAL A 45 -12.06 18.84 0.74
CA VAL A 45 -13.49 19.11 0.46
C VAL A 45 -14.28 17.80 0.33
N ASN A 46 -13.60 16.70 0.00
CA ASN A 46 -14.10 15.33 0.09
C ASN A 46 -12.87 14.40 -0.03
N ASP A 47 -12.57 13.59 0.98
CA ASP A 47 -11.37 12.72 1.01
C ASP A 47 -11.49 11.49 0.09
N LYS A 48 -12.73 11.17 -0.29
CA LYS A 48 -13.10 10.08 -1.20
C LYS A 48 -13.15 10.48 -2.66
N ASP A 49 -13.14 11.77 -2.99
CA ASP A 49 -13.01 12.18 -4.39
C ASP A 49 -11.61 11.78 -4.89
N TRP A 50 -11.58 11.08 -6.02
CA TRP A 50 -10.32 10.63 -6.59
C TRP A 50 -10.26 10.80 -8.11
N LYS A 51 -9.03 10.83 -8.63
CA LYS A 51 -8.72 10.92 -10.06
C LYS A 51 -7.57 10.01 -10.42
N ASN A 52 -7.74 9.20 -11.47
CA ASN A 52 -6.64 8.49 -12.10
C ASN A 52 -5.66 9.49 -12.74
N VAL A 53 -4.40 9.46 -12.32
CA VAL A 53 -3.30 10.27 -12.87
C VAL A 53 -2.14 9.41 -13.37
N THR A 54 -2.40 8.13 -13.59
CA THR A 54 -1.44 7.17 -14.14
C THR A 54 -0.96 7.65 -15.50
N LYS A 55 0.37 7.64 -15.69
CA LYS A 55 1.01 7.90 -16.98
C LYS A 55 1.64 6.61 -17.46
N LEU A 56 1.08 6.06 -18.52
CA LEU A 56 1.58 4.83 -19.11
C LEU A 56 2.68 5.15 -20.12
N ASP A 57 3.77 4.40 -20.07
CA ASP A 57 4.69 4.29 -21.20
C ASP A 57 4.05 3.41 -22.28
N LEU A 58 3.67 4.02 -23.40
CA LEU A 58 3.01 3.35 -24.52
C LEU A 58 3.94 2.42 -25.31
N SER A 59 5.25 2.46 -25.08
CA SER A 59 6.20 1.53 -25.66
C SER A 59 6.24 0.18 -24.93
N MET A 60 5.69 0.12 -23.72
CA MET A 60 5.62 -1.09 -22.91
C MET A 60 4.28 -1.82 -23.11
N LYS A 61 4.34 -3.15 -23.11
CA LYS A 61 3.15 -4.00 -23.02
C LYS A 61 2.88 -4.30 -21.54
N TYR A 62 1.71 -3.92 -21.06
CA TYR A 62 1.22 -4.26 -19.72
C TYR A 62 0.36 -5.51 -19.79
N ASP A 63 0.56 -6.43 -18.86
CA ASP A 63 -0.17 -7.69 -18.72
C ASP A 63 -1.32 -7.60 -17.69
N PHE A 64 -1.67 -6.38 -17.28
CA PHE A 64 -2.74 -6.07 -16.33
C PHE A 64 -3.57 -4.88 -16.83
N ASN A 65 -4.75 -4.68 -16.25
CA ASN A 65 -5.60 -3.55 -16.60
C ASN A 65 -4.99 -2.22 -16.13
N THR A 66 -4.85 -1.27 -17.05
CA THR A 66 -4.17 0.00 -16.82
C THR A 66 -5.08 1.14 -16.35
N SER A 67 -6.38 0.85 -16.16
CA SER A 67 -7.31 1.71 -15.42
C SER A 67 -7.32 1.36 -13.93
N VAL A 68 -7.68 2.31 -13.07
CA VAL A 68 -7.78 2.08 -11.62
C VAL A 68 -8.95 1.13 -11.33
N GLU A 69 -10.08 1.38 -11.98
CA GLU A 69 -11.30 0.59 -11.94
C GLU A 69 -11.03 -0.88 -12.26
N GLY A 70 -10.36 -1.11 -13.40
CA GLY A 70 -10.02 -2.44 -13.86
C GLY A 70 -8.93 -3.10 -13.04
N PHE A 71 -7.91 -2.36 -12.60
CA PHE A 71 -6.87 -2.89 -11.71
C PHE A 71 -7.48 -3.42 -10.40
N VAL A 72 -8.38 -2.65 -9.79
CA VAL A 72 -9.07 -3.04 -8.55
C VAL A 72 -9.98 -4.24 -8.78
N ALA A 73 -10.75 -4.26 -9.88
CA ALA A 73 -11.59 -5.40 -10.24
C ALA A 73 -10.79 -6.68 -10.47
N ASP A 74 -9.65 -6.59 -11.19
CA ASP A 74 -8.77 -7.73 -11.45
C ASP A 74 -8.19 -8.30 -10.15
N ASN A 75 -7.77 -7.44 -9.22
CA ASN A 75 -7.28 -7.88 -7.90
C ASN A 75 -8.38 -8.53 -7.07
N SER A 76 -9.54 -7.89 -6.95
CA SER A 76 -10.72 -8.43 -6.27
C SER A 76 -11.07 -9.83 -6.80
N ALA A 77 -11.14 -9.99 -8.13
CA ALA A 77 -11.41 -11.28 -8.76
C ALA A 77 -10.31 -12.31 -8.51
N ALA A 78 -9.03 -11.90 -8.56
CA ALA A 78 -7.90 -12.80 -8.35
C ALA A 78 -7.83 -13.33 -6.90
N TYR A 79 -8.02 -12.48 -5.89
CA TYR A 79 -8.00 -12.92 -4.48
C TYR A 79 -9.29 -13.60 -4.05
N ALA A 80 -10.42 -13.32 -4.70
CA ALA A 80 -11.67 -14.07 -4.47
C ALA A 80 -11.58 -15.52 -4.94
N LYS A 81 -10.65 -15.83 -5.86
CA LYS A 81 -10.48 -17.18 -6.39
C LYS A 81 -9.88 -18.09 -5.32
N GLU A 82 -10.58 -19.17 -5.01
CA GLU A 82 -10.01 -20.26 -4.22
C GLU A 82 -8.99 -21.01 -5.08
N ALA A 83 -7.80 -21.25 -4.53
CA ALA A 83 -6.80 -22.06 -5.22
C ALA A 83 -7.32 -23.49 -5.38
N THR A 84 -7.36 -23.98 -6.62
CA THR A 84 -7.81 -25.33 -6.95
C THR A 84 -6.66 -26.14 -7.54
N ASP A 85 -6.72 -27.46 -7.40
CA ASP A 85 -5.73 -28.39 -7.94
C ASP A 85 -5.52 -28.25 -9.45
N ASP A 86 -6.45 -27.60 -10.17
CA ASP A 86 -6.36 -27.36 -11.59
C ASP A 86 -5.44 -26.20 -12.01
N MET A 87 -5.10 -25.32 -11.07
CA MET A 87 -4.23 -24.17 -11.34
C MET A 87 -2.78 -24.62 -11.55
N LYS A 88 -2.08 -23.97 -12.49
CA LYS A 88 -0.69 -24.31 -12.82
C LYS A 88 0.21 -24.25 -11.58
N GLU A 89 0.01 -23.22 -10.76
CA GLU A 89 0.72 -23.00 -9.50
C GLU A 89 0.49 -24.17 -8.53
N MET A 90 -0.75 -24.64 -8.42
CA MET A 90 -1.13 -25.77 -7.57
C MET A 90 -0.62 -27.11 -8.09
N LYS A 91 -0.68 -27.35 -9.41
CA LYS A 91 -0.17 -28.59 -10.04
C LYS A 91 1.32 -28.78 -9.82
N ILE A 92 2.06 -27.68 -9.80
CA ILE A 92 3.50 -27.70 -9.59
C ILE A 92 3.78 -27.72 -8.09
N THR A 93 3.33 -26.71 -7.35
CA THR A 93 3.75 -26.52 -5.95
C THR A 93 2.99 -27.37 -4.96
N LYS A 94 1.77 -27.82 -5.24
CA LYS A 94 0.87 -28.40 -4.23
C LYS A 94 0.73 -27.46 -3.02
N ASP A 95 0.65 -26.16 -3.27
CA ASP A 95 0.62 -25.11 -2.24
C ASP A 95 -0.33 -23.99 -2.64
N LYS A 96 -1.47 -23.93 -1.94
CA LYS A 96 -2.46 -22.89 -2.18
C LYS A 96 -1.95 -21.49 -1.87
N TYR A 97 -0.98 -21.36 -0.96
CA TYR A 97 -0.45 -20.06 -0.57
C TYR A 97 0.47 -19.49 -1.64
N TYR A 98 1.18 -20.35 -2.39
CA TYR A 98 2.02 -19.93 -3.51
C TYR A 98 1.20 -19.24 -4.63
N TYR A 99 -0.07 -19.61 -4.82
CA TYR A 99 -0.98 -18.90 -5.71
C TYR A 99 -1.12 -17.43 -5.29
N TYR A 100 -1.37 -17.18 -4.00
CA TYR A 100 -1.55 -15.83 -3.47
C TYR A 100 -0.25 -15.02 -3.44
N VAL A 101 0.91 -15.66 -3.25
CA VAL A 101 2.22 -15.01 -3.45
C VAL A 101 2.36 -14.46 -4.88
N SER A 102 2.01 -15.27 -5.88
CA SER A 102 2.07 -14.84 -7.28
C SER A 102 1.14 -13.64 -7.52
N ARG A 103 -0.01 -13.58 -6.83
CA ARG A 103 -0.90 -12.42 -6.85
C ARG A 103 -0.32 -11.21 -6.14
N ALA A 104 0.31 -11.39 -4.99
CA ALA A 104 0.95 -10.30 -4.25
C ALA A 104 2.02 -9.59 -5.09
N TYR A 105 2.86 -10.34 -5.82
CA TYR A 105 3.81 -9.76 -6.77
C TYR A 105 3.12 -8.94 -7.88
N ALA A 106 2.04 -9.47 -8.48
CA ALA A 106 1.30 -8.77 -9.51
C ALA A 106 0.62 -7.49 -8.97
N THR A 107 0.02 -7.57 -7.77
CA THR A 107 -0.57 -6.43 -7.06
C THR A 107 0.48 -5.34 -6.84
N ARG A 108 1.64 -5.70 -6.27
CA ARG A 108 2.74 -4.77 -5.99
C ARG A 108 3.23 -4.07 -7.25
N ASN A 109 3.52 -4.83 -8.31
CA ASN A 109 3.98 -4.27 -9.59
C ASN A 109 2.93 -3.33 -10.22
N GLY A 110 1.65 -3.69 -10.14
CA GLY A 110 0.57 -2.82 -10.61
C GLY A 110 0.46 -1.53 -9.81
N LEU A 111 0.64 -1.57 -8.49
CA LEU A 111 0.64 -0.39 -7.60
C LEU A 111 1.87 0.52 -7.79
N ASP A 112 2.96 0.01 -8.36
CA ASP A 112 4.10 0.85 -8.74
C ASP A 112 3.79 1.71 -9.97
N ILE A 113 2.90 1.23 -10.84
CA ILE A 113 2.48 1.91 -12.07
C ILE A 113 1.25 2.79 -11.82
N MET A 114 0.23 2.26 -11.13
CA MET A 114 -1.00 2.99 -10.84
C MET A 114 -0.74 4.21 -9.96
N LYS A 115 -1.24 5.38 -10.40
CA LYS A 115 -1.18 6.64 -9.66
C LYS A 115 -2.54 7.29 -9.57
N VAL A 116 -2.94 7.67 -8.36
CA VAL A 116 -4.23 8.33 -8.09
C VAL A 116 -4.03 9.62 -7.29
N LYS A 117 -4.89 10.60 -7.54
CA LYS A 117 -5.08 11.75 -6.65
C LYS A 117 -6.38 11.53 -5.90
N GLY A 118 -6.30 11.21 -4.61
CA GLY A 118 -7.43 10.99 -3.71
C GLY A 118 -6.88 10.49 -2.38
N VAL A 119 -7.40 10.95 -1.25
CA VAL A 119 -6.78 10.64 0.05
C VAL A 119 -7.13 9.22 0.48
N ALA A 120 -8.41 8.88 0.48
CA ALA A 120 -8.90 7.56 0.88
C ALA A 120 -8.31 6.45 -0.01
N LEU A 121 -8.40 6.59 -1.34
CA LEU A 121 -7.89 5.58 -2.26
C LEU A 121 -6.35 5.40 -2.20
N ASN A 122 -5.58 6.47 -1.95
CA ASN A 122 -4.13 6.32 -1.77
C ASN A 122 -3.81 5.48 -0.52
N LYS A 123 -4.51 5.73 0.60
CA LYS A 123 -4.33 4.92 1.81
C LYS A 123 -4.68 3.46 1.59
N ASP A 124 -5.77 3.19 0.87
CA ASP A 124 -6.13 1.84 0.50
C ASP A 124 -5.06 1.15 -0.37
N PHE A 125 -4.47 1.89 -1.33
CA PHE A 125 -3.36 1.38 -2.15
C PHE A 125 -2.10 1.12 -1.32
N ASP A 126 -1.83 1.93 -0.29
CA ASP A 126 -0.72 1.73 0.63
C ASP A 126 -0.94 0.51 1.54
N ASN A 127 -2.17 0.29 2.00
CA ASN A 127 -2.57 -0.93 2.72
C ASN A 127 -2.40 -2.17 1.82
N MET A 128 -2.89 -2.13 0.58
CA MET A 128 -2.67 -3.20 -0.39
C MET A 128 -1.17 -3.49 -0.60
N ARG A 129 -0.34 -2.45 -0.77
CA ARG A 129 1.11 -2.63 -0.96
C ARG A 129 1.74 -3.31 0.26
N SER A 130 1.39 -2.85 1.46
CA SER A 130 1.93 -3.39 2.70
C SER A 130 1.55 -4.85 2.93
N LEU A 131 0.29 -5.22 2.66
CA LEU A 131 -0.18 -6.61 2.73
C LEU A 131 0.53 -7.49 1.70
N ALA A 132 0.71 -7.01 0.46
CA ALA A 132 1.45 -7.73 -0.57
C ALA A 132 2.90 -7.98 -0.13
N ASP A 133 3.55 -6.98 0.45
CA ASP A 133 4.91 -7.10 0.97
C ASP A 133 4.99 -8.09 2.14
N ILE A 134 3.98 -8.13 3.04
CA ILE A 134 3.92 -9.14 4.10
C ILE A 134 3.85 -10.55 3.49
N ILE A 135 2.95 -10.78 2.54
CA ILE A 135 2.81 -12.09 1.88
C ILE A 135 4.13 -12.53 1.23
N ILE A 136 4.77 -11.63 0.48
CA ILE A 136 6.06 -11.90 -0.18
C ILE A 136 7.16 -12.20 0.83
N ASN A 137 7.28 -11.38 1.89
CA ASN A 137 8.30 -11.56 2.91
C ASN A 137 8.11 -12.86 3.71
N GLU A 138 6.87 -13.24 4.01
CA GLU A 138 6.59 -14.52 4.67
C GLU A 138 6.93 -15.70 3.75
N GLN A 139 6.65 -15.60 2.45
CA GLN A 139 7.09 -16.61 1.48
C GLN A 139 8.62 -16.76 1.47
N ASP A 140 9.37 -15.67 1.48
CA ASP A 140 10.84 -15.75 1.51
C ASP A 140 11.35 -16.48 2.76
N LYS A 141 10.69 -16.26 3.92
CA LYS A 141 11.00 -17.01 5.15
C LYS A 141 10.71 -18.51 5.00
N ARG A 142 9.65 -18.88 4.28
CA ARG A 142 9.29 -20.28 4.02
C ARG A 142 10.30 -21.01 3.15
N MET A 143 10.97 -20.26 2.27
CA MET A 143 11.97 -20.79 1.33
C MET A 143 13.41 -20.76 1.89
N LYS A 144 13.63 -20.14 3.06
CA LYS A 144 14.97 -19.86 3.62
C LYS A 144 15.84 -21.10 3.85
N ASP A 145 15.24 -22.25 4.16
CA ASP A 145 15.98 -23.47 4.50
C ASP A 145 16.28 -24.35 3.29
N ILE A 146 15.82 -23.97 2.09
CA ILE A 146 16.14 -24.71 0.87
C ILE A 146 17.65 -24.59 0.62
N PRO A 147 18.40 -25.71 0.55
CA PRO A 147 19.84 -25.65 0.40
C PRO A 147 20.24 -24.86 -0.84
N LYS A 148 21.22 -23.95 -0.72
CA LYS A 148 21.70 -23.10 -1.84
C LYS A 148 22.22 -23.88 -3.04
N LYS A 149 22.73 -25.10 -2.79
CA LYS A 149 23.25 -26.00 -3.84
C LYS A 149 22.17 -26.89 -4.46
N ALA A 150 20.96 -26.89 -3.91
CA ALA A 150 19.88 -27.68 -4.47
C ALA A 150 19.35 -27.02 -5.75
N ASP A 151 18.81 -27.82 -6.66
CA ASP A 151 18.13 -27.27 -7.82
C ASP A 151 16.77 -26.73 -7.37
N HIS A 152 16.64 -25.41 -7.28
CA HIS A 152 15.38 -24.75 -6.90
C HIS A 152 14.30 -24.88 -7.98
N LYS A 153 14.64 -25.42 -9.15
CA LYS A 153 13.69 -25.83 -10.19
C LYS A 153 13.14 -27.25 -9.95
N ASP A 154 13.79 -28.06 -9.10
CA ASP A 154 13.25 -29.35 -8.69
C ASP A 154 12.15 -29.15 -7.64
N ILE A 155 10.93 -29.44 -8.05
CA ILE A 155 9.76 -29.25 -7.22
C ILE A 155 9.74 -30.17 -5.99
N ASN A 156 10.37 -31.34 -6.06
CA ASN A 156 10.48 -32.24 -4.92
C ASN A 156 11.41 -31.66 -3.86
N VAL A 157 12.46 -30.94 -4.26
CA VAL A 157 13.32 -30.19 -3.34
C VAL A 157 12.52 -29.09 -2.65
N VAL A 158 11.76 -28.30 -3.41
CA VAL A 158 10.94 -27.22 -2.85
C VAL A 158 9.90 -27.77 -1.87
N ILE A 159 9.16 -28.81 -2.26
CA ILE A 159 8.15 -29.45 -1.38
C ILE A 159 8.79 -30.01 -0.12
N LYS A 160 9.99 -30.60 -0.22
CA LYS A 160 10.68 -31.23 0.91
C LYS A 160 11.13 -30.23 1.97
N TYR A 161 11.61 -29.05 1.56
CA TYR A 161 12.28 -28.11 2.46
C TYR A 161 11.49 -26.84 2.76
N ARG A 162 10.46 -26.51 1.97
CA ARG A 162 9.64 -25.34 2.29
C ARG A 162 8.96 -25.54 3.64
N ARG A 163 8.75 -24.44 4.34
CA ARG A 163 7.89 -24.40 5.52
C ARG A 163 6.44 -24.14 5.11
N ASP A 164 5.52 -24.51 6.00
CA ASP A 164 4.11 -24.15 5.86
C ASP A 164 3.91 -22.64 5.95
N ALA A 165 2.77 -22.17 5.46
CA ALA A 165 2.39 -20.76 5.58
C ALA A 165 2.28 -20.35 7.05
N SER A 166 2.83 -19.18 7.39
CA SER A 166 2.70 -18.64 8.74
C SER A 166 1.30 -18.06 8.95
N ASP A 167 0.83 -17.98 10.20
CA ASP A 167 -0.44 -17.33 10.52
C ASP A 167 -0.48 -15.88 10.00
N ARG A 168 0.67 -15.21 9.98
CA ARG A 168 0.82 -13.86 9.44
C ARG A 168 0.62 -13.81 7.93
N GLU A 169 1.13 -14.79 7.19
CA GLU A 169 0.89 -14.89 5.74
C GLU A 169 -0.60 -15.13 5.46
N ILE A 170 -1.20 -16.09 6.18
CA ILE A 170 -2.62 -16.44 6.04
C ILE A 170 -3.48 -15.21 6.31
N LYS A 171 -3.22 -14.49 7.41
CA LYS A 171 -3.97 -13.30 7.79
C LYS A 171 -3.81 -12.15 6.79
N ALA A 172 -2.61 -11.95 6.25
CA ALA A 172 -2.39 -10.95 5.20
C ALA A 172 -3.16 -11.27 3.91
N ILE A 173 -3.26 -12.55 3.53
CA ILE A 173 -4.06 -12.99 2.38
C ILE A 173 -5.55 -12.73 2.62
N GLU A 174 -6.05 -13.02 3.82
CA GLU A 174 -7.44 -12.73 4.20
C GLU A 174 -7.74 -11.24 4.09
N TYR A 175 -6.92 -10.39 4.73
CA TYR A 175 -7.10 -8.94 4.67
C TYR A 175 -7.00 -8.40 3.25
N MET A 176 -6.09 -8.90 2.43
CA MET A 176 -5.99 -8.52 1.02
C MET A 176 -7.27 -8.87 0.25
N LYS A 177 -7.83 -10.07 0.45
CA LYS A 177 -9.09 -10.51 -0.17
C LYS A 177 -10.26 -9.61 0.24
N GLU A 178 -10.35 -9.26 1.51
CA GLU A 178 -11.45 -8.45 2.04
C GLU A 178 -11.33 -6.97 1.64
N LEU A 179 -10.14 -6.40 1.72
CA LEU A 179 -9.84 -5.03 1.27
C LEU A 179 -10.13 -4.85 -0.22
N THR A 180 -9.62 -5.74 -1.07
CA THR A 180 -9.82 -5.64 -2.52
C THR A 180 -11.29 -5.79 -2.91
N TYR A 181 -12.06 -6.61 -2.18
CA TYR A 181 -13.51 -6.67 -2.36
C TYR A 181 -14.22 -5.35 -2.04
N ASP A 182 -13.91 -4.74 -0.89
CA ASP A 182 -14.55 -3.49 -0.48
C ASP A 182 -14.19 -2.33 -1.42
N LEU A 183 -12.92 -2.25 -1.83
CA LEU A 183 -12.44 -1.27 -2.83
C LEU A 183 -13.17 -1.39 -4.16
N ASP A 184 -13.29 -2.61 -4.67
CA ASP A 184 -13.95 -2.90 -5.92
C ASP A 184 -15.45 -2.55 -5.87
N ALA A 185 -16.11 -2.86 -4.75
CA ALA A 185 -17.47 -2.42 -4.49
C ALA A 185 -17.60 -0.89 -4.47
N ALA A 186 -16.68 -0.19 -3.80
CA ALA A 186 -16.71 1.28 -3.67
C ALA A 186 -16.40 2.01 -4.99
N ILE A 187 -15.50 1.49 -5.82
CA ILE A 187 -15.07 2.12 -7.07
C ILE A 187 -15.99 1.77 -8.23
N ASN A 188 -16.34 0.49 -8.37
CA ASN A 188 -17.06 -0.02 -9.54
C ASN A 188 -18.57 -0.17 -9.30
N GLY A 189 -19.07 -0.04 -8.07
CA GLY A 189 -20.51 0.07 -7.73
C GLY A 189 -21.38 -1.16 -7.98
N TRP A 190 -20.83 -2.24 -8.53
CA TRP A 190 -21.51 -3.50 -8.84
C TRP A 190 -21.85 -4.36 -7.61
N LYS A 191 -21.25 -4.07 -6.46
CA LYS A 191 -21.51 -4.74 -5.16
C LYS A 191 -21.50 -3.69 -4.05
N LYS A 192 -22.07 -4.03 -2.89
CA LYS A 192 -21.91 -3.22 -1.68
C LYS A 192 -20.66 -3.66 -0.92
N PRO A 193 -19.86 -2.71 -0.38
CA PRO A 193 -18.82 -3.04 0.58
C PRO A 193 -19.42 -3.79 1.76
N LYS A 194 -18.67 -4.72 2.35
CA LYS A 194 -19.21 -5.56 3.43
C LYS A 194 -18.22 -5.95 4.52
N TYR A 195 -16.92 -5.84 4.29
CA TYR A 195 -15.93 -6.33 5.26
C TYR A 195 -15.46 -5.23 6.21
N GLY A 196 -15.41 -3.98 5.74
CA GLY A 196 -15.11 -2.79 6.53
C GLY A 196 -13.65 -2.36 6.49
N PHE A 197 -12.85 -2.78 5.51
CA PHE A 197 -11.40 -2.55 5.51
C PHE A 197 -10.92 -1.41 4.59
N SER A 198 -11.78 -0.91 3.71
CA SER A 198 -11.42 0.17 2.76
C SER A 198 -11.78 1.55 3.30
N TYR A 199 -10.83 2.48 3.24
CA TYR A 199 -11.04 3.91 3.41
C TYR A 199 -12.04 4.47 2.39
N GLN A 200 -11.91 4.08 1.13
CA GLN A 200 -12.80 4.51 0.04
C GLN A 200 -14.26 4.07 0.28
N ALA A 201 -14.47 3.01 1.05
CA ALA A 201 -15.75 2.42 1.41
C ALA A 201 -16.31 2.85 2.79
N ASP A 202 -15.66 3.78 3.50
CA ASP A 202 -15.98 4.13 4.90
C ASP A 202 -15.97 2.92 5.86
N GLY A 203 -14.97 2.07 5.71
CA GLY A 203 -14.81 0.87 6.52
C GLY A 203 -14.61 1.15 8.02
N ASP A 204 -15.26 0.38 8.88
CA ASP A 204 -15.16 0.49 10.34
C ASP A 204 -13.98 -0.29 10.94
N LYS A 205 -13.33 -1.15 10.16
CA LYS A 205 -12.18 -1.99 10.56
C LYS A 205 -10.83 -1.54 10.00
N ILE A 206 -10.77 -0.32 9.47
CA ILE A 206 -9.52 0.28 8.96
C ILE A 206 -8.38 0.22 10.00
N LYS A 207 -8.68 0.47 11.28
CA LYS A 207 -7.67 0.42 12.34
C LYS A 207 -7.15 -0.99 12.61
N GLU A 208 -7.96 -2.01 12.35
CA GLU A 208 -7.57 -3.41 12.56
C GLU A 208 -6.51 -3.83 11.56
N ILE A 209 -6.71 -3.50 10.27
CA ILE A 209 -5.76 -3.82 9.22
C ILE A 209 -4.46 -3.00 9.35
N GLU A 210 -4.55 -1.74 9.79
CA GLU A 210 -3.38 -0.89 10.05
C GLU A 210 -2.54 -1.44 11.22
N ALA A 211 -3.17 -1.78 12.35
CA ALA A 211 -2.48 -2.40 13.49
C ALA A 211 -1.76 -3.70 13.08
N PHE A 212 -2.41 -4.55 12.28
CA PHE A 212 -1.78 -5.76 11.75
C PHE A 212 -0.56 -5.47 10.85
N ILE A 213 -0.64 -4.44 9.99
CA ILE A 213 0.46 -4.03 9.11
C ILE A 213 1.64 -3.51 9.93
N GLU A 214 1.36 -2.72 10.96
CA GLU A 214 2.36 -2.12 11.87
C GLU A 214 2.97 -3.16 12.82
N GLY A 215 2.31 -4.31 13.00
CA GLY A 215 2.78 -5.42 13.85
C GLY A 215 2.41 -5.23 15.32
N GLU A 216 1.32 -4.52 15.59
CA GLU A 216 0.74 -4.31 16.93
C GLU A 216 -0.12 -5.49 17.40
#